data_AF-A0A1Y1KVK9-F1
#
_entry.id   AF-A0A1Y1KVK9-F1
#
_cell.length_a   1.000
_cell.length_b   1.000
_cell.length_c   1.000
_cell.angle_alpha   90.00
_cell.angle_beta   90.00
_cell.angle_gamma   90.00
#
_symmetry.space_group_name_H-M   'P 1'
#
loop_
_entity.id
_entity.type
_entity.pdbx_description
1 polymer ?
#
loop_
_entity_poly.entity_id
_entity_poly.type
_entity_poly.pdbx_seq_one_letter_code
_entity_poly.pdbx_strand_id
1 'polypeptide(L)'
;MNGKVMYERLPNIQLQGFDDDIVRDTAPPFMVLEKCQDLCLRDRASNNIVRTCTSFDFQPGSRIATYNGGPEYEESTCYLTREQAAPEGIGNLMTVPNSVHFTEVCVTSNRPERECPNRRYIFERHPRKKLKLPAADIKEMTASNRS
;
A
#
# COMPACT_ATOMS: atom_id res chain seq x y z
N MET A 1 9.89 -1.26 -23.04
CA MET A 1 9.99 -1.99 -21.75
C MET A 1 8.63 -1.93 -21.10
N ASN A 2 7.93 -3.06 -20.95
CA ASN A 2 6.60 -3.07 -20.35
C ASN A 2 6.76 -3.34 -18.84
N GLY A 3 6.86 -2.28 -18.06
CA GLY A 3 6.83 -2.37 -16.59
C GLY A 3 5.39 -2.48 -16.08
N LYS A 4 5.22 -3.05 -14.89
CA LYS A 4 3.94 -3.14 -14.20
C LYS A 4 3.98 -2.35 -12.89
N VAL A 5 2.91 -1.63 -12.60
CA VAL A 5 2.70 -0.94 -11.32
C VAL A 5 2.21 -1.96 -10.29
N MET A 6 2.87 -2.01 -9.14
CA MET A 6 2.54 -2.78 -7.96
C MET A 6 2.70 -1.87 -6.74
N TYR A 7 2.48 -2.36 -5.52
CA TYR A 7 2.74 -1.60 -4.29
C TYR A 7 3.98 -2.06 -3.51
N GLU A 8 4.67 -1.12 -2.88
CA GLU A 8 5.44 -1.36 -1.65
C GLU A 8 4.52 -1.12 -0.43
N ARG A 9 4.59 -2.00 0.57
CA ARG A 9 3.84 -1.92 1.82
C ARG A 9 4.75 -1.51 2.98
N LEU A 10 4.35 -0.51 3.75
CA LEU A 10 5.07 -0.01 4.93
C LEU A 10 4.16 -0.05 6.16
N PRO A 11 4.33 -1.05 7.06
CA PRO A 11 3.52 -1.16 8.26
C PRO A 11 3.89 -0.12 9.32
N ASN A 12 2.87 0.37 10.04
CA ASN A 12 2.96 1.42 11.06
C ASN A 12 3.53 2.74 10.52
N ILE A 13 3.22 3.05 9.27
CA ILE A 13 3.69 4.23 8.58
C ILE A 13 2.50 4.95 7.93
N GLN A 14 2.61 6.27 7.85
CA GLN A 14 1.67 7.15 7.16
C GLN A 14 2.42 8.25 6.40
N LEU A 15 1.87 8.74 5.30
CA LEU A 15 2.36 9.95 4.63
C LEU A 15 1.80 11.19 5.33
N GLN A 16 2.66 12.14 5.66
CA GLN A 16 2.24 13.33 6.40
C GLN A 16 1.72 14.43 5.48
N GLY A 17 0.48 14.86 5.70
CA GLY A 17 -0.04 16.15 5.20
C GLY A 17 -0.62 16.15 3.79
N PHE A 18 -0.92 14.97 3.25
CA PHE A 18 -1.50 14.82 1.91
C PHE A 18 -2.71 13.87 1.96
N ASP A 19 -3.89 14.43 2.24
CA ASP A 19 -5.16 13.69 2.21
C ASP A 19 -6.03 14.26 1.08
N ASP A 20 -5.84 13.76 -0.16
CA ASP A 20 -6.61 14.26 -1.31
C ASP A 20 -8.03 13.70 -1.30
N ASP A 21 -8.16 12.40 -1.01
CA ASP A 21 -9.44 11.68 -0.99
C ASP A 21 -9.49 10.67 0.16
N ILE A 22 -10.69 10.47 0.70
CA ILE A 22 -10.91 9.59 1.84
C ILE A 22 -12.00 8.57 1.50
N VAL A 23 -11.70 7.29 1.68
CA VAL A 23 -12.69 6.20 1.61
C VAL A 23 -12.89 5.64 3.01
N ARG A 24 -14.16 5.44 3.37
CA ARG A 24 -14.59 4.89 4.66
C ARG A 24 -15.63 3.83 4.43
N ASP A 25 -15.50 2.69 5.11
CA ASP A 25 -16.40 1.55 4.92
C ASP A 25 -16.35 0.62 6.16
N THR A 26 -17.48 0.01 6.51
CA THR A 26 -17.62 -0.95 7.62
C THR A 26 -17.61 -2.41 7.15
N ALA A 27 -17.38 -2.65 5.86
CA ALA A 27 -17.07 -3.99 5.36
C ALA A 27 -15.77 -4.54 6.02
N PRO A 28 -15.57 -5.88 5.99
CA PRO A 28 -14.32 -6.49 6.43
C PRO A 28 -13.07 -5.75 5.89
N PRO A 29 -12.07 -5.43 6.74
CA PRO A 29 -10.94 -4.58 6.37
C PRO A 29 -10.19 -5.01 5.10
N PHE A 30 -10.11 -6.31 4.81
CA PHE A 30 -9.45 -6.80 3.60
C PHE A 30 -10.19 -6.38 2.31
N MET A 31 -11.53 -6.31 2.33
CA MET A 31 -12.31 -5.84 1.19
C MET A 31 -12.17 -4.33 1.01
N VAL A 32 -12.12 -3.57 2.11
CA VAL A 32 -11.90 -2.12 2.05
C VAL A 32 -10.51 -1.82 1.50
N LEU A 33 -9.48 -2.56 1.95
CA LEU A 33 -8.14 -2.46 1.40
C LEU A 33 -8.10 -2.75 -0.11
N GLU A 34 -8.77 -3.82 -0.56
CA GLU A 34 -8.83 -4.15 -1.99
C GLU A 34 -9.50 -3.03 -2.80
N LYS A 35 -10.59 -2.46 -2.30
CA LYS A 35 -11.26 -1.30 -2.89
C LYS A 35 -10.32 -0.09 -3.00
N CYS A 36 -9.54 0.21 -1.97
CA CYS A 36 -8.57 1.31 -2.00
C CYS A 36 -7.46 1.08 -3.04
N GLN A 37 -6.93 -0.15 -3.11
CA GLN A 37 -5.94 -0.54 -4.12
C GLN A 37 -6.53 -0.45 -5.53
N ASP A 38 -7.78 -0.87 -5.72
CA ASP A 38 -8.47 -0.75 -7.00
C ASP A 38 -8.68 0.71 -7.38
N LEU A 39 -9.16 1.56 -6.48
CA LEU A 39 -9.37 2.98 -6.76
C LEU A 39 -8.06 3.68 -7.14
N CYS A 40 -6.98 3.38 -6.42
CA CYS A 40 -5.69 3.99 -6.68
C CYS A 40 -5.07 3.48 -8.02
N LEU A 41 -5.21 2.19 -8.36
CA LEU A 41 -4.70 1.62 -9.64
C LEU A 41 -5.59 1.92 -10.86
N ARG A 42 -6.92 2.01 -10.70
CA ARG A 42 -7.89 2.07 -11.82
C ARG A 42 -8.06 3.46 -12.42
N ASP A 43 -7.57 4.52 -11.78
CA ASP A 43 -7.78 5.90 -12.25
C ASP A 43 -6.97 6.30 -13.49
N ARG A 44 -6.54 5.32 -14.29
CA ARG A 44 -5.92 5.51 -15.61
C ARG A 44 -6.85 5.15 -16.78
N ALA A 45 -8.08 4.69 -16.55
CA ALA A 45 -8.84 3.98 -17.59
C ALA A 45 -10.19 4.55 -18.05
N SER A 46 -10.89 5.49 -17.38
CA SER A 46 -12.27 5.73 -17.85
C SER A 46 -12.99 7.05 -17.55
N ASN A 47 -12.36 8.15 -17.15
CA ASN A 47 -12.96 9.50 -17.24
C ASN A 47 -11.85 10.56 -17.14
N ASN A 48 -11.94 11.64 -17.94
CA ASN A 48 -10.98 12.76 -18.04
C ASN A 48 -10.81 13.62 -16.75
N ILE A 49 -10.92 13.03 -15.56
CA ILE A 49 -10.57 13.67 -14.28
C ILE A 49 -9.41 12.85 -13.72
N VAL A 50 -8.19 13.21 -14.12
CA VAL A 50 -6.96 12.55 -13.69
C VAL A 50 -6.78 12.76 -12.19
N ARG A 51 -7.27 11.82 -11.37
CA ARG A 51 -6.82 11.64 -9.99
C ARG A 51 -5.77 10.53 -9.99
N THR A 52 -4.57 10.86 -10.44
CA THR A 52 -3.41 9.96 -10.37
C THR A 52 -2.99 9.74 -8.92
N CYS A 53 -3.73 8.91 -8.20
CA CYS A 53 -3.28 8.35 -6.92
C CYS A 53 -1.96 7.62 -7.15
N THR A 54 -0.97 7.90 -6.32
CA THR A 54 0.38 7.30 -6.39
C THR A 54 0.77 6.63 -5.06
N SER A 55 0.07 6.98 -3.98
CA SER A 55 0.16 6.29 -2.71
C SER A 55 -1.14 6.42 -1.91
N PHE A 56 -1.30 5.58 -0.90
CA PHE A 56 -2.40 5.70 0.04
C PHE A 56 -2.04 5.13 1.41
N ASP A 57 -2.71 5.65 2.44
CA ASP A 57 -2.62 5.13 3.80
C ASP A 57 -3.88 4.36 4.15
N PHE A 58 -3.73 3.21 4.81
CA PHE A 58 -4.84 2.37 5.22
C PHE A 58 -4.83 2.13 6.73
N GLN A 59 -5.97 2.40 7.36
CA GLN A 59 -6.24 2.15 8.77
C GLN A 59 -7.35 1.10 8.87
N PRO A 60 -7.06 -0.15 9.29
CA PRO A 60 -8.06 -1.18 9.42
C PRO A 60 -8.93 -0.94 10.65
N GLY A 61 -10.24 -1.12 10.47
CA GLY A 61 -11.19 -1.23 11.58
C GLY A 61 -11.10 -2.58 12.29
N SER A 62 -11.43 -2.62 13.57
CA SER A 62 -11.44 -3.84 14.37
C SER A 62 -12.73 -4.62 14.20
N ARG A 63 -12.69 -5.93 14.44
CA ARG A 63 -13.91 -6.73 14.51
C ARG A 63 -14.65 -6.44 15.81
N ILE A 64 -15.94 -6.13 15.70
CA ILE A 64 -16.84 -5.91 16.83
C ILE A 64 -17.52 -7.24 17.20
N ALA A 65 -17.56 -7.56 18.49
CA ALA A 65 -18.34 -8.68 18.99
C ALA A 65 -19.81 -8.26 19.15
N THR A 66 -20.70 -8.83 18.34
CA THR A 66 -22.14 -8.55 18.43
C THR A 66 -22.89 -9.73 19.04
N TYR A 67 -23.90 -9.43 19.87
CA TYR A 67 -24.75 -10.44 20.49
C TYR A 67 -25.68 -11.15 19.47
N ASN A 68 -25.96 -10.53 18.32
CA ASN A 68 -26.90 -11.01 17.31
C ASN A 68 -26.26 -11.80 16.15
N GLY A 69 -24.98 -12.15 16.25
CA GLY A 69 -24.34 -13.18 15.42
C GLY A 69 -23.77 -12.74 14.06
N GLY A 70 -23.91 -11.47 13.65
CA GLY A 70 -23.29 -10.93 12.45
C GLY A 70 -21.89 -10.33 12.73
N PRO A 71 -20.85 -10.59 11.91
CA PRO A 71 -19.58 -9.88 12.06
C PRO A 71 -19.78 -8.40 11.68
N GLU A 72 -19.75 -7.52 12.68
CA GLU A 72 -19.64 -6.08 12.47
C GLU A 72 -18.17 -5.66 12.58
N TYR A 73 -17.77 -4.67 11.80
CA TYR A 73 -16.43 -4.09 11.85
C TYR A 73 -16.54 -2.61 12.14
N GLU A 74 -15.60 -2.10 12.91
CA GLU A 74 -15.35 -0.67 12.96
C GLU A 74 -14.99 -0.16 11.56
N GLU A 75 -15.18 1.13 11.35
CA GLU A 75 -14.88 1.77 10.07
C GLU A 75 -13.41 1.61 9.72
N SER A 76 -13.13 1.00 8.57
CA SER A 76 -11.81 1.02 7.95
C SER A 76 -11.72 2.25 7.06
N THR A 77 -10.57 2.94 7.10
CA THR A 77 -10.35 4.18 6.35
C THR A 77 -9.14 4.03 5.45
N CYS A 78 -9.22 4.58 4.23
CA CYS A 78 -8.02 4.90 3.46
C CYS A 78 -7.98 6.35 2.99
N TYR A 79 -6.77 6.89 2.97
CA TYR A 79 -6.43 8.23 2.54
C TYR A 79 -5.63 8.09 1.24
N LEU A 80 -6.28 8.37 0.11
CA LEU A 80 -5.68 8.30 -1.22
C LEU A 80 -5.00 9.63 -1.52
N THR A 81 -3.82 9.58 -2.13
CA THR A 81 -3.05 10.79 -2.43
C THR A 81 -2.26 10.65 -3.73
N ARG A 82 -2.06 11.77 -4.40
CA ARG A 82 -1.22 11.88 -5.60
C ARG A 82 0.26 12.09 -5.26
N GLU A 83 0.58 12.31 -3.98
CA GLU A 83 1.94 12.53 -3.50
C GLU A 83 2.60 11.21 -3.07
N GLN A 84 3.94 11.18 -3.09
CA GLN A 84 4.74 10.09 -2.56
C GLN A 84 5.76 10.61 -1.54
N ALA A 85 6.32 9.68 -0.77
CA ALA A 85 7.47 10.02 0.05
C ALA A 85 8.74 10.25 -0.80
N ALA A 86 9.70 10.98 -0.25
CA ALA A 86 11.04 11.02 -0.84
C ALA A 86 11.64 9.59 -0.98
N PRO A 87 12.39 9.30 -2.05
CA PRO A 87 12.89 10.26 -3.06
C PRO A 87 11.93 10.55 -4.22
N GLU A 88 10.88 9.76 -4.44
CA GLU A 88 9.98 9.92 -5.61
C GLU A 88 9.07 11.16 -5.49
N GLY A 89 8.75 11.56 -4.27
CA GLY A 89 7.93 12.73 -3.97
C GLY A 89 8.52 13.65 -2.91
N ILE A 90 7.73 14.64 -2.49
CA ILE A 90 8.12 15.62 -1.46
C ILE A 90 7.61 15.26 -0.07
N GLY A 91 6.80 14.21 0.04
CA GLY A 91 6.17 13.81 1.28
C GLY A 91 7.14 13.19 2.29
N ASN A 92 6.75 13.28 3.57
CA ASN A 92 7.49 12.70 4.67
C ASN A 92 6.72 11.53 5.30
N LEU A 93 7.42 10.42 5.52
CA LEU A 93 6.85 9.25 6.20
C LEU A 93 6.98 9.41 7.71
N MET A 94 5.87 9.22 8.42
CA MET A 94 5.83 9.21 9.87
C MET A 94 5.45 7.84 10.41
N THR A 95 5.94 7.52 11.60
CA THR A 95 5.52 6.30 12.32
C THR A 95 4.17 6.54 12.97
N VAL A 96 3.15 5.87 12.45
CA VAL A 96 1.77 5.93 12.97
C VAL A 96 1.32 4.50 13.23
N PRO A 97 1.15 4.08 14.50
CA PRO A 97 0.68 2.75 14.84
C PRO A 97 -0.65 2.42 14.16
N ASN A 98 -0.83 1.18 13.74
CA ASN A 98 -2.05 0.70 13.08
C ASN A 98 -2.37 1.40 11.74
N SER A 99 -1.43 2.15 11.16
CA SER A 99 -1.51 2.63 9.77
C SER A 99 -0.63 1.78 8.86
N VAL A 100 -1.01 1.61 7.61
CA VAL A 100 -0.19 0.96 6.58
C VAL A 100 -0.12 1.87 5.37
N HIS A 101 1.08 2.37 5.07
CA HIS A 101 1.32 3.14 3.87
C HIS A 101 1.59 2.20 2.69
N PHE A 102 0.93 2.44 1.57
CA PHE A 102 1.15 1.76 0.30
C PHE A 102 1.60 2.79 -0.73
N THR A 103 2.73 2.55 -1.38
CA THR A 103 3.25 3.43 -2.44
C THR A 103 3.47 2.65 -3.72
N GLU A 104 3.14 3.26 -4.86
CA GLU A 104 3.32 2.63 -6.16
C GLU A 104 4.81 2.40 -6.46
N VAL A 105 5.12 1.21 -6.97
CA VAL A 105 6.43 0.83 -7.48
C VAL A 105 6.30 0.21 -8.86
N CYS A 106 7.19 0.63 -9.76
CA CYS A 106 7.28 0.06 -11.11
C CYS A 106 8.26 -1.11 -11.12
N VAL A 107 7.78 -2.30 -11.45
CA VAL A 107 8.61 -3.51 -11.61
C VAL A 107 8.69 -3.92 -13.08
N THR A 108 9.85 -4.42 -13.49
CA THR A 108 10.07 -4.91 -14.86
C THR A 108 9.63 -6.37 -15.06
N SER A 109 9.29 -7.08 -13.98
CA SER A 109 8.78 -8.45 -14.05
C SER A 109 7.45 -8.50 -14.79
N ASN A 110 7.32 -9.45 -15.71
CA ASN A 110 6.09 -9.71 -16.47
C ASN A 110 5.22 -10.81 -15.85
N ARG A 111 5.60 -11.36 -14.68
CA ARG A 111 4.90 -12.47 -14.01
C ARG A 111 4.49 -12.22 -12.55
N PRO A 112 4.30 -10.99 -12.06
CA PRO A 112 4.02 -10.77 -10.63
C PRO A 112 2.70 -11.43 -10.18
N GLU A 113 1.66 -11.48 -11.00
CA GLU A 113 0.39 -12.18 -10.65
C GLU A 113 0.57 -13.70 -10.52
N ARG A 114 1.49 -14.27 -11.29
CA ARG A 114 1.75 -15.71 -11.28
C ARG A 114 2.57 -16.11 -10.06
N GLU A 115 3.53 -15.27 -9.68
CA GLU A 115 4.46 -15.55 -8.57
C GLU A 115 3.88 -15.15 -7.20
N CYS A 116 3.04 -14.11 -7.18
CA CYS A 116 2.41 -13.57 -5.99
C CYS A 116 0.88 -13.48 -6.19
N PRO A 117 0.16 -14.60 -6.32
CA PRO A 117 -1.28 -14.58 -6.51
C PRO A 117 -1.96 -13.87 -5.32
N ASN A 118 -2.96 -13.04 -5.61
CA ASN A 118 -3.74 -12.28 -4.63
C ASN A 118 -2.97 -11.22 -3.81
N ARG A 119 -1.69 -10.95 -4.13
CA ARG A 119 -0.92 -9.88 -3.49
C ARG A 119 -0.73 -8.72 -4.47
N ARG A 120 -1.31 -7.57 -4.13
CA ARG A 120 -1.11 -6.33 -4.89
C ARG A 120 0.14 -5.54 -4.47
N TYR A 121 0.82 -5.98 -3.41
CA TYR A 121 2.13 -5.47 -3.01
C TYR A 121 3.21 -6.53 -3.26
N ILE A 122 4.40 -6.09 -3.65
CA ILE A 122 5.55 -6.96 -3.97
C ILE A 122 6.71 -6.80 -3.00
N PHE A 123 6.78 -5.67 -2.31
CA PHE A 123 7.75 -5.42 -1.24
C PHE A 123 7.02 -5.08 0.05
N GLU A 124 7.58 -5.52 1.17
CA GLU A 124 7.19 -5.04 2.50
C GLU A 124 8.45 -4.50 3.20
N ARG A 125 8.41 -3.23 3.56
CA ARG A 125 9.53 -2.55 4.19
C ARG A 125 9.22 -2.28 5.65
N HIS A 126 10.11 -2.71 6.53
CA HIS A 126 10.05 -2.42 7.97
C HIS A 126 11.14 -1.41 8.34
N PRO A 127 10.81 -0.12 8.49
CA PRO A 127 11.79 0.88 8.90
C PRO A 127 12.44 0.50 10.23
N ARG A 128 13.74 0.81 10.35
CA ARG A 128 14.52 0.61 11.60
C ARG A 128 14.60 -0.85 12.08
N LYS A 129 14.22 -1.83 11.25
CA LYS A 129 14.44 -3.24 11.51
C LYS A 129 15.54 -3.77 10.58
N LYS A 130 16.40 -4.62 11.13
CA LYS A 130 17.37 -5.38 10.35
C LYS A 130 16.89 -6.83 10.29
N LEU A 131 16.65 -7.32 9.09
CA LEU A 131 16.38 -8.73 8.88
C LEU A 131 17.65 -9.52 9.27
N LYS A 132 17.51 -10.46 10.21
CA LYS A 132 18.57 -11.39 10.61
C LYS A 132 18.24 -12.75 10.04
N LEU A 133 19.00 -13.19 9.04
CA LEU A 133 18.92 -14.52 8.46
C LEU A 133 20.22 -15.29 8.68
N PRO A 134 20.19 -16.63 8.73
CA PRO A 134 21.38 -17.44 8.57
C PRO A 134 22.12 -17.08 7.28
N ALA A 135 23.46 -17.17 7.27
CA ALA A 135 24.26 -16.80 6.11
C ALA A 135 23.87 -17.56 4.82
N ALA A 136 23.41 -18.82 4.95
CA ALA A 136 22.95 -19.64 3.83
C ALA A 136 21.68 -19.09 3.14
N ASP A 137 20.89 -18.29 3.85
CA ASP A 137 19.62 -17.72 3.36
C ASP A 137 19.79 -16.26 2.89
N ILE A 138 21.01 -15.72 2.94
CA ILE A 138 21.32 -14.36 2.48
C ILE A 138 21.75 -14.42 1.02
N LYS A 139 21.01 -13.72 0.15
CA LYS A 139 21.42 -13.42 -1.21
C LYS A 139 21.70 -11.93 -1.35
N GLU A 140 22.95 -11.56 -1.56
CA GLU A 140 23.33 -10.18 -1.85
C GLU A 140 23.06 -9.84 -3.32
N MET A 141 22.47 -8.67 -3.55
CA MET A 141 22.13 -8.17 -4.88
C MET A 141 22.61 -6.73 -4.96
N THR A 142 23.41 -6.42 -5.98
CA THR A 142 23.88 -5.05 -6.25
C THR A 142 22.95 -4.40 -7.26
N ALA A 143 22.33 -3.28 -6.89
CA ALA A 143 21.53 -2.47 -7.81
C ALA A 143 22.30 -1.19 -8.18
N SER A 144 22.25 -0.80 -9.44
CA SER A 144 22.75 0.50 -9.88
C SER A 144 21.88 1.60 -9.25
N ASN A 145 22.51 2.61 -8.65
CA ASN A 145 21.78 3.81 -8.26
C ASN A 145 21.11 4.41 -9.48
N ARG A 146 19.86 4.86 -9.33
CA ARG A 146 19.21 5.70 -10.33
C ARG A 146 19.92 7.06 -10.32
N SER A 147 20.53 7.43 -11.45
CA SER A 147 21.09 8.77 -11.70
C SER A 147 20.02 9.75 -12.14
#